data_AF-A0A535LPT8-F1
#
_entry.id   AF-A0A535LPT8-F1
#
_cell.length_a   1.000
_cell.length_b   1.000
_cell.length_c   1.000
_cell.angle_alpha   90.00
_cell.angle_beta   90.00
_cell.angle_gamma   90.00
#
_symmetry.space_group_name_H-M   'P 1'
#
loop_
_entity.id
_entity.type
_entity.pdbx_description
1 polymer ?
#
loop_
_entity_poly.entity_id
_entity_poly.type
_entity_poly.pdbx_seq_one_letter_code
_entity_poly.pdbx_strand_id
1 'polypeptide(L)'
;MDYPRRWDADLDWKERMWWEEGWQATPSPAPPTVPKRIPIVSTAETIDAVELAETYTRRWPLQENIIRDFLLPLGLDTNHGYSKRPVENSEVAKKRTALEKRLVNVLTLQQKERASGVAMPANSTR
;
A
#
# COMPACT_ATOMS: atom_id res chain seq x y z
N MET A 1 16.22 42.96 -8.69
CA MET A 1 15.20 41.93 -8.55
C MET A 1 15.81 40.62 -9.03
N ASP A 2 16.23 39.79 -8.08
CA ASP A 2 16.81 38.48 -8.37
C ASP A 2 15.64 37.50 -8.52
N TYR A 3 15.35 37.06 -9.74
CA TYR A 3 14.28 36.11 -9.97
C TYR A 3 14.79 34.71 -9.62
N PRO A 4 14.02 33.91 -8.84
CA PRO A 4 14.43 32.55 -8.52
C PRO A 4 14.66 31.75 -9.80
N ARG A 5 15.78 31.01 -9.83
CA ARG A 5 16.12 30.10 -10.93
C ARG A 5 14.92 29.20 -11.21
N ARG A 6 14.50 29.13 -12.47
CA ARG A 6 13.38 28.27 -12.88
C ARG A 6 13.68 26.82 -12.45
N TRP A 7 12.65 26.14 -11.95
CA TRP A 7 12.77 24.75 -11.47
C TRP A 7 13.17 23.76 -12.57
N ASP A 8 12.93 24.11 -13.85
CA ASP A 8 13.25 23.32 -15.05
C ASP A 8 14.51 23.81 -15.78
N ALA A 9 15.30 24.69 -15.15
CA ALA A 9 16.48 25.29 -15.77
C ALA A 9 17.55 24.27 -16.18
N ASP A 10 17.56 23.09 -15.55
CA ASP A 10 18.51 22.02 -15.82
C ASP A 10 17.98 21.01 -16.87
N LEU A 11 16.72 21.14 -17.33
CA LEU A 11 16.13 20.30 -18.37
C LEU A 11 16.52 20.79 -19.77
N ASP A 12 16.70 19.89 -20.73
CA ASP A 12 16.84 20.24 -22.15
C ASP A 12 15.53 20.82 -22.72
N TRP A 13 15.62 21.57 -23.81
CA TRP A 13 14.47 22.16 -24.51
C TRP A 13 13.35 21.13 -24.76
N LYS A 14 13.69 19.94 -25.25
CA LYS A 14 12.71 18.88 -25.54
C LYS A 14 12.05 18.31 -24.29
N GLU A 15 12.78 18.26 -23.18
CA GLU A 15 12.25 17.78 -21.89
C GLU A 15 11.30 18.81 -21.26
N ARG A 16 11.49 20.10 -21.56
CA ARG A 16 10.60 21.17 -21.12
C ARG A 16 9.26 21.17 -21.85
N MET A 17 9.21 20.77 -23.11
CA MET A 17 8.02 20.83 -23.98
C MET A 17 7.07 19.63 -23.79
N TRP A 18 6.82 19.21 -22.56
CA TRP A 18 5.98 18.04 -22.25
C TRP A 18 4.51 18.19 -22.69
N TRP A 19 4.08 19.41 -23.02
CA TRP A 19 2.75 19.74 -23.51
C TRP A 19 2.62 19.68 -25.04
N GLU A 20 3.69 19.43 -25.79
CA GLU A 20 3.65 19.33 -27.25
C GLU A 20 3.03 18.01 -27.74
N GLU A 21 2.30 18.10 -28.84
CA GLU A 21 1.73 16.93 -29.50
C GLU A 21 2.85 16.04 -30.07
N GLY A 22 2.87 14.76 -29.67
CA GLY A 22 3.91 13.81 -30.05
C GLY A 22 5.08 13.70 -29.08
N TRP A 23 5.08 14.47 -27.97
CA TRP A 23 6.04 14.28 -26.89
C TRP A 23 5.93 12.88 -26.28
N GLN A 24 7.07 12.22 -26.08
CA GLN A 24 7.15 10.92 -25.41
C GLN A 24 8.11 10.97 -24.23
N ALA A 25 7.65 10.44 -23.09
CA ALA A 25 8.49 10.29 -21.92
C ALA A 25 9.62 9.30 -22.23
N THR A 26 10.87 9.77 -22.14
CA THR A 26 12.01 8.87 -22.18
C THR A 26 12.15 8.23 -20.80
N PRO A 27 12.16 6.89 -20.68
CA PRO A 27 12.37 6.24 -19.39
C PRO A 27 13.73 6.67 -18.84
N SER A 28 13.77 7.05 -17.56
CA SER A 28 15.04 7.39 -16.93
C SER A 28 16.02 6.22 -17.04
N PRO A 29 17.32 6.50 -17.24
CA PRO A 29 18.35 5.47 -17.27
C PRO A 29 18.24 4.57 -16.05
N ALA A 30 18.55 3.28 -16.22
CA ALA A 30 18.56 2.35 -15.10
C ALA A 30 19.46 2.90 -13.99
N PRO A 31 19.00 2.85 -12.72
CA PRO A 31 19.77 3.39 -11.62
C PRO A 31 21.13 2.69 -11.56
N PRO A 32 22.20 3.41 -11.17
CA PRO A 32 23.50 2.81 -11.01
C PRO A 32 23.40 1.63 -10.04
N THR A 33 24.02 0.51 -10.39
CA THR A 33 24.05 -0.72 -9.58
C THR A 33 24.94 -0.59 -8.34
N VAL A 34 25.66 0.52 -8.21
CA VAL A 34 26.51 0.82 -7.06
C VAL A 34 25.65 1.35 -5.92
N PRO A 35 25.81 0.82 -4.69
CA PRO A 35 25.12 1.35 -3.51
C PRO A 35 25.39 2.85 -3.33
N LYS A 36 24.32 3.64 -3.32
CA LYS A 36 24.40 5.08 -3.03
C LYS A 36 24.41 5.28 -1.52
N ARG A 37 25.41 6.00 -1.00
CA ARG A 37 25.44 6.39 0.42
C ARG A 37 24.40 7.49 0.66
N ILE A 38 23.50 7.27 1.62
CA ILE A 38 22.48 8.24 2.04
C ILE A 38 22.88 8.74 3.43
N PRO A 39 23.17 10.05 3.59
CA PRO A 39 23.53 10.58 4.91
C PRO A 39 22.30 10.67 5.81
N ILE A 40 22.44 10.20 7.06
CA ILE A 40 21.48 10.44 8.14
C ILE A 40 22.10 11.54 9.03
N VAL A 41 21.37 12.64 9.22
CA VAL A 41 21.82 13.79 10.01
C VAL A 41 20.99 13.88 11.28
N SER A 42 21.63 14.14 12.42
CA SER A 42 20.99 14.31 13.72
C SER A 42 21.43 15.62 14.37
N THR A 43 20.55 16.21 15.18
CA THR A 43 20.85 17.36 16.03
C THR A 43 21.26 16.95 17.45
N ALA A 44 21.29 15.65 17.76
CA ALA A 44 21.75 15.16 19.05
C ALA A 44 23.26 15.42 19.23
N GLU A 45 23.66 15.87 20.42
CA GLU A 45 25.08 16.14 20.73
C GLU A 45 25.93 14.87 20.68
N THR A 46 25.39 13.75 21.17
CA THR A 46 26.01 12.43 21.05
C THR A 46 24.93 11.38 20.79
N ILE A 47 25.20 10.50 19.83
CA ILE A 47 24.38 9.32 19.54
C ILE A 47 25.29 8.29 18.86
N ASP A 48 25.12 7.02 19.20
CA ASP A 48 25.83 5.96 18.51
C ASP A 48 25.36 5.84 17.04
N ALA A 49 26.27 5.49 16.14
CA ALA A 49 25.95 5.43 14.71
C ALA A 49 24.94 4.33 14.37
N VAL A 50 24.99 3.19 15.07
CA VAL A 50 24.03 2.09 14.89
C VAL A 50 22.68 2.53 15.46
N GLU A 51 22.67 3.11 16.65
CA GLU A 51 21.45 3.64 17.26
C GLU A 51 20.77 4.71 16.38
N LEU A 52 21.55 5.62 15.77
CA LEU A 52 21.05 6.62 14.84
C LEU A 52 20.44 5.99 13.59
N ALA A 53 21.11 4.99 13.00
CA ALA A 53 20.63 4.29 11.83
C ALA A 53 19.32 3.54 12.13
N GLU A 54 19.26 2.80 13.23
CA GLU A 54 18.05 2.09 13.65
C GLU A 54 16.89 3.04 13.96
N THR A 55 17.16 4.15 14.63
CA THR A 55 16.15 5.17 14.95
C THR A 55 15.58 5.78 13.67
N TYR A 56 16.46 6.13 12.72
CA TYR A 56 16.03 6.64 11.42
C TYR A 56 15.20 5.62 10.63
N THR A 57 15.60 4.35 10.62
CA THR A 57 14.85 3.28 9.94
C THR A 57 13.49 3.02 10.59
N ARG A 58 13.40 3.05 11.93
CA ARG A 58 12.14 2.85 12.68
C ARG A 58 11.11 3.96 12.47
N ARG A 59 11.54 5.17 12.08
CA ARG A 59 10.63 6.30 11.76
C ARG A 59 9.67 5.97 10.61
N TRP A 60 10.14 5.21 9.62
CA TRP A 60 9.45 5.07 8.34
C TRP A 60 8.11 4.32 8.43
N PRO A 61 8.02 3.14 9.08
CA PRO A 61 6.73 2.46 9.27
C PRO A 61 5.71 3.32 10.02
N LEU A 62 6.16 4.11 11.00
CA LEU A 62 5.28 4.98 11.77
C LEU A 62 4.69 6.09 10.89
N GLN A 63 5.50 6.71 10.03
CA GLN A 63 5.02 7.74 9.10
C GLN A 63 4.12 7.18 8.01
N GLU A 64 4.47 6.04 7.40
CA GLU A 64 3.64 5.41 6.37
C GLU A 64 2.27 5.01 6.93
N ASN A 65 2.22 4.47 8.16
CA ASN A 65 0.96 4.11 8.79
C ASN A 65 0.07 5.33 9.06
N ILE A 66 0.63 6.43 9.55
CA ILE A 66 -0.13 7.67 9.77
C ILE A 66 -0.68 8.23 8.45
N ILE A 67 0.13 8.24 7.39
CA ILE A 67 -0.29 8.70 6.06
C ILE A 67 -1.40 7.78 5.53
N ARG A 68 -1.24 6.46 5.66
CA ARG A 68 -2.26 5.49 5.25
C ARG A 68 -3.57 5.71 5.99
N ASP A 69 -3.53 5.88 7.31
CA ASP A 69 -4.72 6.09 8.13
C ASP A 69 -5.44 7.39 7.74
N PHE A 70 -4.70 8.43 7.35
CA PHE A 70 -5.27 9.67 6.83
C PHE A 70 -5.90 9.51 5.44
N LEU A 71 -5.31 8.69 4.57
CA LEU A 71 -5.77 8.49 3.19
C LEU A 71 -6.93 7.49 3.07
N LEU A 72 -7.07 6.57 4.03
CA LEU A 72 -8.08 5.52 4.02
C LEU A 72 -9.53 6.07 3.96
N PRO A 73 -9.92 7.11 4.73
CA PRO A 73 -11.25 7.73 4.63
C PRO A 73 -11.51 8.40 3.28
N LEU A 74 -10.46 8.75 2.53
CA LEU A 74 -10.56 9.36 1.20
C LEU A 74 -10.68 8.31 0.08
N GLY A 75 -10.75 7.02 0.42
CA GLY A 75 -10.83 5.93 -0.55
C GLY A 75 -9.51 5.62 -1.26
N LEU A 76 -8.40 6.20 -0.79
CA LEU A 76 -7.07 6.02 -1.36
C LEU A 76 -6.33 4.92 -0.58
N ASP A 77 -6.58 3.65 -0.92
CA ASP A 77 -5.89 2.48 -0.35
C ASP A 77 -4.54 2.24 -1.05
N THR A 78 -3.63 3.22 -0.98
CA THR A 78 -2.28 3.08 -1.52
C THR A 78 -1.38 2.39 -0.51
N ASN A 79 -1.27 1.06 -0.60
CA ASN A 79 -0.20 0.30 0.07
C ASN A 79 1.17 0.70 -0.52
N HIS A 80 1.76 1.79 -0.05
CA HIS A 80 3.17 2.10 -0.25
C HIS A 80 3.95 1.46 0.89
N GLY A 81 4.13 0.14 0.85
CA GLY A 81 4.92 -0.57 1.85
C GLY A 81 6.37 -0.72 1.37
N TYR A 82 7.32 -0.25 2.18
CA TYR A 82 8.78 -0.23 1.94
C TYR A 82 9.43 -1.55 1.44
N SER A 83 8.78 -2.70 1.43
CA SER A 83 9.44 -3.95 1.02
C SER A 83 9.10 -4.45 -0.39
N LYS A 84 8.13 -3.88 -1.12
CA LYS A 84 7.53 -4.54 -2.31
C LYS A 84 7.20 -6.03 -2.06
N ARG A 85 7.01 -6.41 -0.79
CA ARG A 85 6.52 -7.73 -0.41
C ARG A 85 5.00 -7.61 -0.39
N PRO A 86 4.27 -8.61 -0.87
CA PRO A 86 2.84 -8.64 -0.68
C PRO A 86 2.57 -8.64 0.82
N VAL A 87 2.16 -7.49 1.35
CA VAL A 87 1.62 -7.38 2.71
C VAL A 87 0.14 -7.63 2.57
N GLU A 88 -0.34 -8.68 3.23
CA GLU A 88 -1.77 -9.01 3.23
C GLU A 88 -2.57 -7.82 3.78
N ASN A 89 -3.56 -7.36 3.01
CA ASN A 89 -4.43 -6.28 3.46
C ASN A 89 -5.26 -6.79 4.65
N SER A 90 -4.97 -6.28 5.84
CA SER A 90 -5.60 -6.70 7.09
C SER A 90 -7.13 -6.57 7.08
N GLU A 91 -7.69 -5.61 6.35
CA GLU A 91 -9.13 -5.43 6.24
C GLU A 91 -9.74 -6.47 5.27
N VAL A 92 -9.04 -6.79 4.19
CA VAL A 92 -9.45 -7.88 3.28
C VAL A 92 -9.36 -9.23 3.99
N ALA A 93 -8.30 -9.48 4.77
CA ALA A 93 -8.13 -10.68 5.57
C ALA A 93 -9.28 -10.85 6.59
N LYS A 94 -9.60 -9.80 7.36
CA LYS A 94 -10.73 -9.81 8.30
C LYS A 94 -12.07 -10.09 7.60
N LYS A 95 -12.34 -9.42 6.47
CA LYS A 95 -13.57 -9.65 5.68
C LYS A 95 -13.65 -11.08 5.18
N ARG A 96 -12.53 -11.64 4.69
CA ARG A 96 -12.44 -13.02 4.24
C ARG A 96 -12.70 -14.01 5.38
N THR A 97 -12.06 -13.84 6.54
CA THR A 97 -12.29 -14.69 7.72
C THR A 97 -13.75 -14.65 8.18
N ALA A 98 -14.39 -13.47 8.14
CA ALA A 98 -15.81 -13.34 8.48
C ALA A 98 -16.72 -14.09 7.49
N LEU A 99 -16.41 -14.02 6.20
CA LEU A 99 -17.16 -14.74 5.16
C LEU A 99 -16.95 -16.26 5.23
N GLU A 100 -15.72 -16.72 5.48
CA GLU A 100 -15.41 -18.14 5.68
C GLU A 100 -16.17 -18.71 6.89
N LYS A 101 -16.22 -17.98 8.02
CA LYS A 101 -17.05 -18.37 9.17
C LYS A 101 -18.53 -18.48 8.82
N ARG A 102 -19.06 -17.52 8.04
CA ARG A 102 -20.46 -17.56 7.59
C ARG A 102 -20.72 -18.76 6.68
N LEU A 103 -19.81 -19.06 5.77
CA LEU A 103 -19.92 -20.21 4.87
C LEU A 103 -19.95 -21.54 5.65
N VAL A 104 -19.04 -21.72 6.61
CA VAL A 104 -19.00 -22.91 7.48
C VAL A 104 -20.31 -23.07 8.26
N ASN A 105 -20.86 -21.98 8.78
CA ASN A 105 -22.14 -22.02 9.50
C ASN A 105 -23.30 -22.46 8.58
N VAL A 106 -23.37 -21.96 7.34
CA VAL A 106 -24.40 -22.38 6.38
C VAL A 106 -24.25 -23.85 6.01
N LEU A 107 -23.03 -24.31 5.75
CA LEU A 107 -22.77 -25.71 5.38
C LEU A 107 -23.09 -26.68 6.52
N THR A 108 -22.74 -26.31 7.76
CA THR A 108 -23.07 -27.12 8.94
C THR A 108 -24.57 -27.18 9.21
N LEU A 109 -25.31 -26.11 8.95
CA LEU A 109 -26.78 -26.11 9.02
C LEU A 109 -27.38 -27.03 7.94
N GLN A 110 -26.93 -26.94 6.70
CA GLN A 110 -27.39 -27.83 5.62
C GLN A 110 -27.07 -29.30 5.89
N GLN A 111 -25.91 -29.60 6.47
CA GLN A 111 -25.55 -30.96 6.87
C GLN A 111 -26.42 -31.48 8.00
N LYS A 112 -26.74 -30.63 9.00
CA LYS A 112 -27.69 -30.98 10.06
C LYS A 112 -29.08 -31.23 9.49
N GLU A 113 -29.58 -30.39 8.58
CA GLU A 113 -30.88 -30.61 7.92
C GLU A 113 -30.92 -31.93 7.14
N ARG A 114 -29.86 -32.25 6.38
CA ARG A 114 -29.73 -33.51 5.65
C ARG A 114 -29.63 -34.73 6.58
N ALA A 115 -28.93 -34.61 7.71
CA ALA A 115 -28.81 -35.68 8.70
C ALA A 115 -30.07 -35.85 9.57
N SER A 116 -30.89 -34.81 9.70
CA SER A 116 -32.11 -34.80 10.52
C SER A 116 -33.34 -35.36 9.78
N GLY A 117 -33.26 -35.61 8.47
CA GLY A 117 -34.28 -36.38 7.73
C GLY A 117 -35.72 -35.86 7.87
N VAL A 118 -35.94 -34.54 7.96
CA VAL A 118 -37.30 -33.99 7.94
C VAL A 118 -37.71 -33.78 6.48
N ALA A 119 -38.57 -34.68 5.99
CA ALA A 119 -39.24 -34.54 4.71
C ALA A 119 -40.01 -33.20 4.65
N MET A 120 -39.74 -32.41 3.62
CA MET A 120 -40.58 -31.27 3.25
C MET A 120 -42.01 -31.78 3.03
N PRO A 121 -43.06 -31.22 3.67
CA PRO A 121 -44.41 -31.62 3.33
C PRO A 121 -44.69 -31.23 1.88
N ALA A 122 -44.98 -32.26 1.07
CA ALA A 122 -45.48 -32.09 -0.29
C ALA A 122 -46.73 -31.22 -0.23
N ASN A 123 -46.68 -30.07 -0.92
CA ASN A 123 -47.80 -29.17 -1.03
C ASN A 123 -48.88 -29.87 -1.87
N SER A 124 -49.86 -30.49 -1.20
CA SER A 124 -50.98 -31.17 -1.83
C SER A 124 -51.94 -30.13 -2.38
N THR A 125 -52.07 -30.14 -3.71
CA THR A 125 -53.13 -29.48 -4.47
C THR A 125 -54.50 -29.73 -3.85
N ARG A 126 -55.26 -28.66 -3.60
CA ARG A 126 -56.72 -28.65 -3.71
C ARG A 126 -57.24 -27.26 -3.99
#